data_AF-A0A2V7WVF9-F1
#
_entry.id   AF-A0A2V7WVF9-F1
#
_cell.length_a   1.000
_cell.length_b   1.000
_cell.length_c   1.000
_cell.angle_alpha   90.00
_cell.angle_beta   90.00
_cell.angle_gamma   90.00
#
_symmetry.space_group_name_H-M   'P 1'
#
loop_
_entity.id
_entity.type
_entity.pdbx_description
1 polymer ?
#
loop_
_entity_poly.entity_id
_entity_poly.type
_entity_poly.pdbx_seq_one_letter_code
_entity_poly.pdbx_strand_id
1 'polypeptide(L)'
;MKTTPLRPEDLRGVFAVPPLARRADRGRAIDLEQNGKVLSHMAAGGLRRFLYGGNAFLYHVTLAEYEQMLAWLAGFPDDHWAIPSVGPSFGRALDQASLLRRHR
;
A
#
# COMPACT_ATOMS: atom_id res chain seq x y z
N MET A 1 6.68 -3.83 6.13
CA MET A 1 7.26 -2.81 5.22
C MET A 1 8.77 -2.78 5.39
N LYS A 2 9.56 -2.52 4.33
CA LYS A 2 11.03 -2.56 4.42
C LYS A 2 11.57 -1.38 5.23
N THR A 3 12.34 -1.67 6.28
CA THR A 3 13.03 -0.68 7.12
C THR A 3 14.56 -0.74 7.01
N THR A 4 15.10 -1.78 6.38
CA THR A 4 16.53 -1.87 6.05
C THR A 4 16.92 -0.82 5.01
N PRO A 5 18.17 -0.32 5.02
CA PRO A 5 18.67 0.60 4.00
C PRO A 5 18.40 0.11 2.57
N LEU A 6 17.94 1.01 1.70
CA LEU A 6 17.70 0.71 0.29
C LEU A 6 19.03 0.58 -0.46
N ARG A 7 19.14 -0.47 -1.27
CA ARG A 7 20.28 -0.73 -2.16
C ARG A 7 19.82 -0.72 -3.62
N PRO A 8 20.69 -0.43 -4.60
CA PRO A 8 20.34 -0.51 -6.02
C PRO A 8 19.71 -1.85 -6.44
N GLU A 9 20.14 -2.94 -5.82
CA GLU A 9 19.61 -4.29 -6.02
C GLU A 9 18.12 -4.40 -5.67
N ASP A 10 17.68 -3.67 -4.63
CA ASP A 10 16.27 -3.67 -4.21
C ASP A 10 15.37 -3.10 -5.30
N LEU A 11 15.90 -2.17 -6.10
CA LEU A 11 15.19 -1.46 -7.17
C LEU A 11 15.11 -2.26 -8.48
N ARG A 12 15.76 -3.43 -8.58
CA ARG A 12 15.69 -4.26 -9.78
C ARG A 12 14.37 -5.03 -9.84
N GLY A 13 13.70 -4.99 -10.98
CA GLY A 13 12.48 -5.77 -11.26
C GLY A 13 11.23 -4.92 -11.39
N VAL A 14 10.07 -5.57 -11.34
CA VAL A 14 8.77 -4.92 -11.55
C VAL A 14 8.22 -4.41 -10.22
N PHE A 15 7.77 -3.15 -10.23
CA PHE A 15 6.96 -2.54 -9.17
C PHE A 15 5.52 -2.56 -9.62
N ALA A 16 4.75 -3.52 -9.12
CA ALA A 16 3.33 -3.57 -9.38
C ALA A 16 2.66 -2.35 -8.73
N VAL A 17 1.63 -1.81 -9.38
CA VAL A 17 0.89 -0.64 -8.93
C VAL A 17 -0.60 -1.00 -8.81
N PRO A 18 -0.99 -1.77 -7.79
CA PRO A 18 -2.31 -2.37 -7.70
C PRO A 18 -3.41 -1.32 -7.41
N PRO A 19 -4.67 -1.61 -7.75
CA PRO A 19 -5.79 -0.84 -7.26
C PRO A 19 -6.03 -1.08 -5.76
N LEU A 20 -6.84 -0.22 -5.13
CA LEU A 20 -7.37 -0.44 -3.79
C LEU A 20 -8.88 -0.75 -3.89
N ALA A 21 -9.23 -2.02 -3.79
CA ALA A 21 -10.61 -2.48 -3.91
C ALA A 21 -11.50 -1.88 -2.81
N ARG A 22 -12.71 -1.47 -3.20
CA ARG A 22 -13.74 -0.90 -2.33
C ARG A 22 -15.04 -1.71 -2.46
N ARG A 23 -15.78 -1.80 -1.37
CA ARG A 23 -17.08 -2.47 -1.32
C ARG A 23 -18.12 -1.71 -2.15
N ALA A 24 -19.07 -2.45 -2.68
CA ALA A 24 -20.23 -1.89 -3.38
C ALA A 24 -21.34 -1.39 -2.43
N ASP A 25 -21.02 -1.14 -1.15
CA ASP A 25 -21.94 -0.55 -0.17
C ASP A 25 -21.98 0.98 -0.26
N ARG A 26 -22.92 1.61 0.45
CA ARG A 26 -23.08 3.08 0.46
C ARG A 26 -21.83 3.81 0.97
N GLY A 27 -21.11 3.22 1.92
CA GLY A 27 -19.91 3.79 2.52
C GLY A 27 -18.65 3.66 1.65
N ARG A 28 -18.68 2.80 0.63
CA ARG A 28 -17.55 2.46 -0.24
C ARG A 28 -16.30 2.07 0.56
N ALA A 29 -16.48 1.34 1.67
CA ALA A 29 -15.38 0.98 2.56
C ALA A 29 -14.30 0.15 1.85
N ILE A 30 -13.05 0.24 2.31
CA ILE A 30 -11.95 -0.58 1.78
C ILE A 30 -12.29 -2.07 1.95
N ASP A 31 -12.12 -2.85 0.88
CA ASP A 31 -12.34 -4.29 0.88
C ASP A 31 -11.01 -5.04 0.96
N LEU A 32 -10.51 -5.28 2.18
CA LEU A 32 -9.21 -5.93 2.40
C LEU A 32 -9.18 -7.38 1.88
N GLU A 33 -10.32 -8.08 1.87
CA GLU A 33 -10.39 -9.46 1.36
C GLU A 33 -10.17 -9.49 -0.15
N GLN A 34 -10.86 -8.62 -0.90
CA GLN A 34 -10.70 -8.52 -2.35
C GLN A 34 -9.30 -7.99 -2.74
N ASN A 35 -8.75 -7.05 -1.97
CA ASN A 35 -7.37 -6.61 -2.15
C ASN A 35 -6.38 -7.77 -1.93
N GLY A 36 -6.61 -8.64 -0.94
CA GLY A 36 -5.82 -9.83 -0.69
C GLY A 36 -5.84 -10.83 -1.84
N LYS A 37 -6.99 -11.00 -2.52
CA LYS A 37 -7.10 -11.85 -3.72
C LYS A 37 -6.27 -11.31 -4.88
N VAL A 38 -6.33 -10.00 -5.13
CA VAL A 38 -5.52 -9.33 -6.16
C VAL A 38 -4.03 -9.48 -5.85
N LEU A 39 -3.61 -9.23 -4.60
CA LEU A 39 -2.25 -9.45 -4.13
C LEU A 39 -1.78 -10.88 -4.38
N SER A 40 -2.58 -11.87 -3.97
CA SER A 40 -2.26 -13.29 -4.11
C SER A 40 -2.08 -13.70 -5.56
N HIS A 41 -2.95 -13.20 -6.46
CA HIS A 41 -2.82 -13.45 -7.89
C HIS A 41 -1.51 -12.88 -8.47
N MET A 42 -1.18 -11.62 -8.14
CA MET A 42 0.07 -11.00 -8.57
C MET A 42 1.30 -11.71 -8.02
N ALA A 43 1.26 -12.11 -6.75
CA ALA A 43 2.32 -12.85 -6.08
C ALA A 43 2.57 -14.22 -6.71
N ALA A 44 1.51 -14.95 -7.06
CA ALA A 44 1.58 -16.21 -7.79
C ALA A 44 2.21 -16.02 -9.19
N GLY A 45 2.02 -14.85 -9.81
CA GLY A 45 2.69 -14.44 -11.04
C GLY A 45 4.17 -14.01 -10.88
N GLY A 46 4.75 -14.14 -9.68
CA GLY A 46 6.16 -13.81 -9.42
C GLY A 46 6.44 -12.38 -8.99
N LEU A 47 5.41 -11.54 -8.82
CA LEU A 47 5.58 -10.16 -8.36
C LEU A 47 5.89 -10.14 -6.86
N ARG A 48 6.79 -9.23 -6.45
CA ARG A 48 7.27 -9.11 -5.06
C ARG A 48 7.29 -7.68 -4.53
N ARG A 49 6.97 -6.67 -5.35
CA ARG A 49 7.03 -5.25 -4.98
C ARG A 49 5.70 -4.60 -5.34
N PHE A 50 5.02 -4.04 -4.35
CA PHE A 50 3.65 -3.55 -4.47
C PHE A 50 3.57 -2.11 -4.00
N LEU A 51 3.49 -1.20 -4.98
CA LEU A 51 3.41 0.23 -4.78
C LEU A 51 1.95 0.69 -4.79
N TYR A 52 1.45 1.11 -3.63
CA TYR A 52 0.11 1.67 -3.47
C TYR A 52 0.19 3.19 -3.55
N GLY A 53 -0.39 3.77 -4.60
CA GLY A 53 -0.31 5.20 -4.88
C GLY A 53 -1.43 5.68 -5.80
N GLY A 54 -1.07 6.24 -6.95
CA GLY A 54 -2.04 6.80 -7.91
C GLY A 54 -3.09 5.79 -8.39
N ASN A 55 -2.68 4.59 -8.81
CA ASN A 55 -3.61 3.53 -9.25
C ASN A 55 -4.55 3.03 -8.14
N ALA A 56 -4.11 3.16 -6.88
CA ALA A 56 -4.91 2.88 -5.70
C ALA A 56 -5.79 4.07 -5.28
N PHE A 57 -5.76 5.17 -6.03
CA PHE A 57 -6.51 6.40 -5.75
C PHE A 57 -6.27 6.96 -4.34
N LEU A 58 -5.03 6.91 -3.83
CA LEU A 58 -4.74 7.36 -2.46
C LEU A 58 -4.98 8.87 -2.23
N TYR A 59 -5.14 9.67 -3.28
CA TYR A 59 -5.58 11.06 -3.15
C TYR A 59 -7.06 11.21 -2.76
N HIS A 60 -7.84 10.11 -2.75
CA HIS A 60 -9.24 10.07 -2.31
C HIS A 60 -9.44 9.37 -0.96
N VAL A 61 -8.40 8.82 -0.33
CA VAL A 61 -8.55 8.14 0.96
C VAL A 61 -8.47 9.13 2.12
N THR A 62 -9.27 8.91 3.16
CA THR A 62 -9.17 9.64 4.44
C THR A 62 -7.92 9.20 5.24
N LEU A 63 -7.57 9.90 6.34
CA LEU A 63 -6.45 9.43 7.20
C LEU A 63 -6.75 8.10 7.87
N ALA A 64 -8.01 7.88 8.27
CA ALA A 64 -8.44 6.63 8.89
C ALA A 64 -8.34 5.46 7.90
N GLU A 65 -8.77 5.68 6.65
CA GLU A 65 -8.61 4.69 5.57
C GLU A 65 -7.14 4.45 5.22
N TYR A 66 -6.32 5.51 5.25
CA TYR A 66 -4.87 5.36 5.06
C TYR A 66 -4.27 4.50 6.16
N GLU A 67 -4.56 4.77 7.43
CA GLU A 67 -4.09 3.97 8.57
C GLU A 67 -4.58 2.51 8.49
N GLN A 68 -5.84 2.28 8.12
CA GLN A 68 -6.38 0.94 7.86
C GLN A 68 -5.57 0.20 6.77
N MET A 69 -5.26 0.89 5.67
CA MET A 69 -4.42 0.34 4.61
C MET A 69 -3.00 0.05 5.11
N LEU A 70 -2.38 0.94 5.88
CA LEU A 70 -1.04 0.71 6.45
C LEU A 70 -1.00 -0.52 7.35
N ALA A 71 -2.02 -0.72 8.18
CA ALA A 71 -2.15 -1.90 9.03
C ALA A 71 -2.21 -3.19 8.19
N TRP A 72 -2.94 -3.17 7.07
CA TRP A 72 -2.99 -4.29 6.14
C TRP A 72 -1.65 -4.53 5.42
N LEU A 73 -1.01 -3.47 4.92
CA LEU A 73 0.30 -3.54 4.27
C LEU A 73 1.41 -4.03 5.22
N ALA A 74 1.30 -3.73 6.51
CA ALA A 74 2.23 -4.20 7.54
C ALA A 74 2.16 -5.72 7.74
N GLY A 75 1.03 -6.36 7.40
CA GLY A 75 0.83 -7.81 7.48
C GLY A 75 1.30 -8.58 6.25
N PHE A 76 1.92 -7.93 5.26
CA PHE A 76 2.47 -8.62 4.09
C PHE A 76 3.65 -9.53 4.50
N PRO A 77 3.84 -10.68 3.83
CA PRO A 77 5.01 -11.52 4.06
C PRO A 77 6.33 -10.76 3.82
N ASP A 78 7.42 -11.20 4.44
CA ASP A 78 8.73 -10.53 4.37
C ASP A 78 9.29 -10.42 2.94
N ASP A 79 8.96 -11.36 2.06
CA ASP A 79 9.36 -11.34 0.66
C ASP A 79 8.45 -10.46 -0.23
N HIS A 80 7.39 -9.87 0.34
CA HIS A 80 6.47 -8.96 -0.33
C HIS A 80 6.71 -7.52 0.13
N TRP A 81 7.42 -6.76 -0.69
CA TRP A 81 7.70 -5.36 -0.38
C TRP A 81 6.47 -4.48 -0.62
N ALA A 82 5.76 -4.17 0.47
CA ALA A 82 4.72 -3.15 0.50
C ALA A 82 5.32 -1.72 0.51
N ILE A 83 4.88 -0.88 -0.43
CA ILE A 83 5.36 0.50 -0.62
C ILE A 83 4.15 1.45 -0.64
N PRO A 84 3.73 2.02 0.49
CA PRO A 84 2.69 3.04 0.53
C PRO A 84 3.24 4.40 0.07
N SER A 85 2.54 5.05 -0.86
CA SER A 85 2.84 6.42 -1.27
C SER A 85 2.28 7.42 -0.25
N VAL A 86 2.82 8.64 -0.24
CA VAL A 86 2.35 9.79 0.56
C VAL A 86 2.11 11.00 -0.36
N GLY A 87 1.18 11.89 0.03
CA GLY A 87 0.76 13.05 -0.75
C GLY A 87 -0.76 13.13 -0.96
N PRO A 88 -1.24 13.91 -1.95
CA PRO A 88 -0.47 14.64 -2.96
C PRO A 88 0.06 16.01 -2.48
N SER A 89 -0.43 16.53 -1.36
CA SER A 89 0.01 17.83 -0.82
C SER A 89 1.00 17.66 0.33
N PHE A 90 1.81 18.69 0.58
CA PHE A 90 2.82 18.69 1.64
C PHE A 90 2.22 18.41 3.03
N GLY A 91 1.16 19.14 3.41
CA GLY A 91 0.48 18.92 4.70
C GLY A 91 -0.07 17.49 4.83
N ARG A 92 -0.68 16.98 3.76
CA ARG A 92 -1.19 15.59 3.73
C ARG A 92 -0.07 14.56 3.91
N ALA A 93 1.07 14.78 3.26
CA ALA A 93 2.23 13.91 3.38
C ALA A 93 2.80 13.91 4.81
N LEU A 94 2.81 15.07 5.51
CA LEU A 94 3.23 15.14 6.92
C LEU A 94 2.30 14.36 7.85
N ASP A 95 0.98 14.47 7.65
CA ASP A 95 -0.01 13.70 8.43
C ASP A 95 0.18 12.19 8.20
N GLN A 96 0.32 11.77 6.95
CA GLN A 96 0.55 10.37 6.58
C GLN A 96 1.88 9.84 7.11
N ALA A 97 2.95 10.66 7.11
CA ALA A 97 4.25 10.28 7.66
C ALA A 97 4.17 9.96 9.16
N SER A 98 3.34 10.70 9.90
CA SER A 98 3.10 10.45 11.32
C SER A 98 2.41 9.09 11.57
N LEU A 99 1.50 8.69 10.69
CA LEU A 99 0.85 7.37 10.72
C LEU A 99 1.83 6.26 10.31
N LEU A 100 2.58 6.45 9.22
CA LEU A 100 3.59 5.50 8.74
C LEU A 100 4.61 5.12 9.81
N ARG A 101 5.03 6.07 10.66
CA ARG A 101 5.97 5.82 11.75
C ARG A 101 5.48 4.75 12.74
N ARG A 102 4.18 4.52 12.85
CA ARG A 102 3.57 3.50 13.73
C ARG A 102 3.68 2.07 13.18
N HIS A 103 4.04 1.91 11.91
CA HIS A 103 4.12 0.62 11.21
C HIS A 103 5.54 0.32 10.71
N ARG A 104 6.55 0.93 11.34
CA ARG A 104 7.97 0.62 11.12
C ARG A 104 8.38 -0.65 11.84
#